data_AF-A0A0D6S8K3-F1
#
_entry.id   AF-A0A0D6S8K3-F1
#
_cell.length_a   1.000
_cell.length_b   1.000
_cell.length_c   1.000
_cell.angle_alpha   90.00
_cell.angle_beta   90.00
_cell.angle_gamma   90.00
#
_symmetry.space_group_name_H-M   'P 1'
#
loop_
_entity.id
_entity.type
_entity.pdbx_description
1 polymer ?
#
loop_
_entity_poly.entity_id
_entity_poly.type
_entity_poly.pdbx_seq_one_letter_code
_entity_poly.pdbx_strand_id
1 'polypeptide(L)'
;MIVDASASTRRHGALSRAKGLLAQLFDDAYRARARLAVLAASGRQAQWHWQGRKADARLQPWLHGLGAGGGTPLPDALAQAARWLATRQRQRPGEEQRVLILTDGRLKDLPALQPLGCTTLLVDIESGPIRLGRARQLATLLEAEYQALAD
;
A
#
# COMPACT_ATOMS: atom_id res chain seq x y z
N MET A 1 2.48 -1.33 -5.15
CA MET A 1 1.83 -0.51 -4.11
C MET A 1 0.77 -1.34 -3.42
N ILE A 2 0.78 -1.33 -2.09
CA ILE A 2 -0.16 -2.02 -1.23
C ILE A 2 -0.91 -0.95 -0.44
N VAL A 3 -2.23 -0.93 -0.52
CA VAL A 3 -3.06 0.09 0.11
C VAL A 3 -4.03 -0.57 1.06
N ASP A 4 -3.88 -0.30 2.35
CA ASP A 4 -4.88 -0.60 3.36
C ASP A 4 -6.05 0.37 3.21
N ALA A 5 -7.17 -0.15 2.73
CA ALA A 5 -8.36 0.63 2.41
C ALA A 5 -9.51 0.33 3.38
N SER A 6 -9.16 -0.12 4.59
CA SER A 6 -10.11 -0.51 5.62
C SER A 6 -10.90 0.67 6.18
N ALA A 7 -12.12 0.40 6.67
CA ALA A 7 -13.01 1.43 7.20
C ALA A 7 -12.43 2.26 8.36
N SER A 8 -11.40 1.80 9.07
CA SER A 8 -10.73 2.59 10.13
C SER A 8 -10.01 3.82 9.58
N THR A 9 -9.60 3.79 8.30
CA THR A 9 -9.00 4.92 7.59
C THR A 9 -10.00 6.08 7.36
N ARG A 10 -11.32 5.82 7.50
CA ARG A 10 -12.39 6.80 7.27
C ARG A 10 -12.50 7.87 8.37
N ARG A 11 -11.87 7.65 9.54
CA ARG A 11 -11.90 8.60 10.65
C ARG A 11 -10.79 9.66 10.50
N HIS A 12 -11.08 10.89 10.91
CA HIS A 12 -10.11 12.01 11.06
C HIS A 12 -9.34 12.43 9.78
N GLY A 13 -9.90 12.26 8.58
CA GLY A 13 -9.29 12.80 7.35
C GLY A 13 -8.10 12.01 6.78
N ALA A 14 -7.61 10.97 7.46
CA ALA A 14 -6.51 10.12 6.97
C ALA A 14 -6.75 9.56 5.56
N LEU A 15 -7.94 9.01 5.28
CA LEU A 15 -8.27 8.50 3.95
C LEU A 15 -8.21 9.60 2.87
N SER A 16 -8.60 10.83 3.19
CA SER A 16 -8.55 11.94 2.22
C SER A 16 -7.10 12.34 1.92
N ARG A 17 -6.24 12.40 2.94
CA ARG A 17 -4.80 12.64 2.76
C ARG A 17 -4.12 11.51 1.99
N ALA A 18 -4.44 10.26 2.33
CA ALA A 18 -3.95 9.09 1.60
C ALA A 18 -4.38 9.13 0.13
N LYS A 19 -5.64 9.48 -0.16
CA LYS A 19 -6.11 9.69 -1.53
C LYS A 19 -5.35 10.79 -2.26
N GLY A 20 -5.07 11.91 -1.60
CA GLY A 20 -4.26 13.00 -2.17
C GLY A 20 -2.83 12.56 -2.53
N LEU A 21 -2.16 11.87 -1.60
CA LEU A 21 -0.83 11.29 -1.85
C LEU A 21 -0.86 10.31 -3.02
N LEU A 22 -1.84 9.40 -3.05
CA LEU A 22 -2.01 8.43 -4.13
C LEU A 22 -2.29 9.10 -5.48
N ALA A 23 -3.09 10.16 -5.50
CA ALA A 23 -3.37 10.92 -6.71
C ALA A 23 -2.08 11.52 -7.28
N GLN A 24 -1.25 12.15 -6.43
CA GLN A 24 0.04 12.70 -6.85
C GLN A 24 0.97 11.61 -7.38
N LEU A 25 1.10 10.51 -6.65
CA LEU A 25 1.94 9.37 -7.06
C LEU A 25 1.50 8.77 -8.39
N PHE A 26 0.20 8.70 -8.65
CA PHE A 26 -0.32 8.20 -9.92
C PHE A 26 -0.07 9.19 -11.06
N ASP A 27 -0.16 10.49 -10.83
CA ASP A 27 0.20 11.51 -11.82
C ASP A 27 1.70 11.46 -12.15
N ASP A 28 2.56 11.39 -11.12
CA ASP A 28 4.01 11.26 -11.29
C ASP A 28 4.37 9.99 -12.08
N ALA A 29 3.76 8.85 -11.73
CA ALA A 29 3.95 7.59 -12.43
C ALA A 29 3.44 7.64 -13.88
N TYR A 30 2.32 8.34 -14.12
CA TYR A 30 1.79 8.57 -15.47
C TYR A 30 2.77 9.37 -16.33
N ARG A 31 3.28 10.50 -15.80
CA ARG A 31 4.28 11.35 -16.47
C ARG A 31 5.58 10.60 -16.74
N ALA A 32 6.07 9.84 -15.77
CA ALA A 32 7.27 9.01 -15.90
C ALA A 32 7.07 7.76 -16.76
N ARG A 33 5.83 7.49 -17.23
CA ARG A 33 5.44 6.26 -17.92
C ARG A 33 5.81 4.98 -17.15
N ALA A 34 5.84 5.08 -15.82
CA ALA A 34 6.18 4.00 -14.92
C ALA A 34 5.13 2.89 -14.97
N ARG A 35 5.57 1.66 -14.69
CA ARG A 35 4.67 0.51 -14.54
C ARG A 35 4.22 0.45 -13.10
N LEU A 36 2.92 0.39 -12.89
CA LEU A 36 2.33 0.29 -11.56
C LEU A 36 1.76 -1.10 -11.33
N ALA A 37 1.75 -1.51 -10.07
CA ALA A 37 0.92 -2.58 -9.56
C ALA A 37 0.26 -2.09 -8.26
N VAL A 38 -1.06 -2.25 -8.15
CA VAL A 38 -1.88 -1.72 -7.07
C VAL A 38 -2.70 -2.85 -6.49
N LEU A 39 -2.48 -3.12 -5.21
CA LEU A 39 -3.15 -4.13 -4.42
C LEU A 39 -3.85 -3.46 -3.24
N ALA A 40 -5.18 -3.60 -3.15
CA ALA A 40 -5.95 -3.05 -2.05
C ALA A 40 -6.26 -4.14 -1.01
N ALA A 41 -5.95 -3.89 0.25
CA ALA A 41 -6.43 -4.67 1.38
C ALA A 41 -7.75 -4.05 1.86
N SER A 42 -8.89 -4.61 1.44
CA SER A 42 -10.22 -4.14 1.81
C SER A 42 -11.19 -5.31 1.88
N GLY A 43 -12.16 -5.26 2.81
CA GLY A 43 -13.17 -6.31 2.88
C GLY A 43 -12.60 -7.62 3.44
N ARG A 44 -12.88 -8.72 2.74
CA ARG A 44 -12.53 -10.09 3.15
C ARG A 44 -11.20 -10.60 2.61
N GLN A 45 -10.68 -10.01 1.55
CA GLN A 45 -9.47 -10.47 0.84
C GLN A 45 -8.79 -9.31 0.11
N ALA A 46 -7.48 -9.40 -0.14
CA ALA A 46 -6.78 -8.40 -0.92
C ALA A 46 -7.16 -8.52 -2.41
N GLN A 47 -7.27 -7.38 -3.09
CA GLN A 47 -7.70 -7.28 -4.48
C GLN A 47 -6.70 -6.51 -5.33
N TRP A 48 -6.23 -7.15 -6.41
CA TRP A 48 -5.42 -6.47 -7.41
C TRP A 48 -6.30 -5.59 -8.31
N HIS A 49 -5.98 -4.31 -8.38
CA HIS A 49 -6.65 -3.37 -9.27
C HIS A 49 -5.81 -3.00 -10.48
N TRP A 50 -4.48 -3.10 -10.34
CA TRP A 50 -3.53 -2.85 -11.42
C TRP A 50 -2.34 -3.81 -11.28
N GLN A 51 -1.84 -4.41 -12.36
CA GLN A 51 -0.77 -5.40 -12.26
C GLN A 51 0.32 -5.23 -13.33
N GLY A 52 1.35 -4.45 -12.98
CA GLY A 52 2.53 -4.23 -13.80
C GLY A 52 2.19 -3.70 -15.19
N ARG A 53 1.30 -2.72 -15.28
CA ARG A 53 0.96 -2.01 -16.53
C ARG A 53 1.37 -0.55 -16.40
N LYS A 54 1.64 0.13 -17.52
CA LYS A 54 1.89 1.58 -17.50
C LYS A 54 0.75 2.28 -16.77
N ALA A 55 1.08 3.26 -15.93
CA ALA A 55 0.09 4.11 -15.28
C ALA A 55 -0.83 4.73 -16.34
N ASP A 56 -2.13 4.76 -16.06
CA ASP A 56 -3.13 5.41 -16.91
C ASP A 56 -4.31 5.95 -16.08
N ALA A 57 -5.18 6.72 -16.73
CA ALA A 57 -6.30 7.39 -16.09
C ALA A 57 -7.34 6.43 -15.46
N ARG A 58 -7.31 5.11 -15.74
CA ARG A 58 -8.24 4.13 -15.18
C ARG A 58 -7.97 3.85 -13.70
N LEU A 59 -6.85 4.33 -13.15
CA LEU A 59 -6.60 4.33 -11.71
C LEU A 59 -7.48 5.34 -10.95
N GLN A 60 -7.97 6.39 -11.63
CA GLN A 60 -8.75 7.45 -10.98
C GLN A 60 -10.10 6.96 -10.43
N PRO A 61 -10.95 6.23 -11.19
CA PRO A 61 -12.21 5.71 -10.63
C PRO A 61 -12.00 4.80 -9.42
N TRP A 62 -10.95 3.96 -9.45
CA TRP A 62 -10.59 3.12 -8.31
C TRP A 62 -10.19 3.95 -7.09
N LEU A 63 -9.35 4.97 -7.27
CA LEU A 63 -8.91 5.85 -6.20
C LEU A 63 -10.09 6.56 -5.52
N HIS A 64 -11.07 7.03 -6.31
CA HIS A 64 -12.30 7.64 -5.77
C HIS A 64 -13.08 6.65 -4.90
N GLY A 65 -13.17 5.38 -5.32
CA GLY A 65 -13.85 4.29 -4.61
C GLY A 65 -13.11 3.74 -3.38
N LEU A 66 -11.87 4.15 -3.13
CA LEU A 66 -11.08 3.70 -1.98
C LEU A 66 -11.78 4.05 -0.65
N GLY A 67 -11.87 3.08 0.27
CA GLY A 67 -12.50 3.24 1.60
C GLY A 67 -13.96 2.79 1.72
N ALA A 68 -14.48 2.04 0.73
CA ALA A 68 -15.87 1.55 0.73
C ALA A 68 -16.13 0.27 1.57
N GLY A 69 -15.10 -0.38 2.14
CA GLY A 69 -15.23 -1.71 2.78
C GLY A 69 -14.81 -1.75 4.26
N GLY A 70 -15.27 -2.77 4.99
CA GLY A 70 -14.82 -3.09 6.36
C GLY A 70 -13.89 -4.30 6.42
N GLY A 71 -12.93 -4.31 7.35
CA GLY A 71 -11.89 -5.35 7.46
C GLY A 71 -10.57 -4.99 6.75
N THR A 72 -9.48 -5.64 7.17
CA THR A 72 -8.12 -5.38 6.68
C THR A 72 -7.36 -6.69 6.46
N PRO A 73 -7.37 -7.26 5.24
CA PRO A 73 -6.58 -8.43 4.89
C PRO A 73 -5.14 -8.04 4.51
N LEU A 74 -4.48 -7.14 5.26
CA LEU A 74 -3.12 -6.68 4.96
C LEU A 74 -2.08 -7.82 4.95
N PRO A 75 -2.14 -8.83 5.83
CA PRO A 75 -1.23 -9.99 5.73
C PRO A 75 -1.40 -10.76 4.41
N ASP A 76 -2.64 -10.93 3.94
CA ASP A 76 -2.93 -11.54 2.64
C ASP A 76 -2.40 -10.68 1.49
N ALA A 77 -2.57 -9.36 1.57
CA ALA A 77 -2.01 -8.43 0.57
C ALA A 77 -0.47 -8.52 0.50
N LEU A 78 0.21 -8.55 1.64
CA LEU A 78 1.66 -8.69 1.70
C LEU A 78 2.13 -10.02 1.10
N ALA A 79 1.45 -11.13 1.42
CA ALA A 79 1.76 -12.44 0.86
C ALA A 79 1.58 -12.49 -0.66
N GLN A 80 0.48 -11.91 -1.18
CA GLN A 80 0.24 -11.82 -2.61
C GLN A 80 1.27 -10.94 -3.31
N ALA A 81 1.63 -9.79 -2.73
CA ALA A 81 2.64 -8.90 -3.25
C ALA A 81 4.02 -9.58 -3.32
N ALA A 82 4.45 -10.26 -2.26
CA ALA A 82 5.72 -10.99 -2.23
C ALA A 82 5.82 -12.02 -3.35
N ARG A 83 4.75 -12.82 -3.57
CA ARG A 83 4.70 -13.78 -4.69
C ARG A 83 4.81 -13.09 -6.05
N TRP A 84 4.06 -12.01 -6.24
CA TRP A 84 4.06 -11.26 -7.49
C TRP A 84 5.43 -10.63 -7.79
N LEU A 85 6.08 -10.03 -6.79
CA LEU A 85 7.43 -9.45 -6.89
C LEU A 85 8.46 -10.53 -7.24
N ALA A 86 8.43 -11.67 -6.57
CA ALA A 86 9.32 -12.79 -6.86
C ALA A 86 9.15 -13.30 -8.30
N THR A 87 7.91 -13.43 -8.79
CA THR A 87 7.64 -13.78 -10.19
C THR A 87 8.14 -12.71 -11.15
N ARG A 88 7.92 -11.43 -10.85
CA ARG A 88 8.38 -10.31 -11.69
C ARG A 88 9.89 -10.23 -11.76
N GLN A 89 10.59 -10.38 -10.65
CA GLN A 89 12.04 -10.34 -10.60
C GLN A 89 12.66 -11.44 -11.47
N ARG A 90 12.07 -12.65 -11.46
CA ARG A 90 12.50 -13.74 -12.36
C ARG A 90 12.25 -13.43 -13.83
N GLN A 91 11.11 -12.82 -14.15
CA GLN A 91 10.76 -12.46 -15.54
C GLN A 91 11.55 -11.26 -16.06
N ARG A 92 11.93 -10.34 -15.18
CA ARG A 92 12.58 -9.06 -15.51
C ARG A 92 13.70 -8.76 -14.50
N PRO A 93 14.84 -9.46 -14.55
CA PRO A 93 15.90 -9.32 -13.54
C PRO A 93 16.51 -7.91 -13.43
N GLY A 94 16.49 -7.14 -14.52
CA GLY A 94 16.97 -5.75 -14.53
C GLY A 94 15.90 -4.69 -14.22
N GLU A 95 14.66 -5.08 -13.91
CA GLU A 95 13.62 -4.12 -13.51
C GLU A 95 13.79 -3.77 -12.04
N GLU A 96 14.11 -2.51 -11.75
CA GLU A 96 14.09 -2.01 -10.37
C GLU A 96 12.66 -2.00 -9.84
N GLN A 97 12.42 -2.80 -8.80
CA GLN A 97 11.13 -2.87 -8.11
C GLN A 97 11.19 -2.03 -6.84
N ARG A 98 10.11 -1.29 -6.59
CA ARG A 98 9.92 -0.53 -5.36
C ARG A 98 8.51 -0.77 -4.86
N VAL A 99 8.36 -0.89 -3.55
CA VAL A 99 7.06 -1.08 -2.91
C VAL A 99 6.76 0.11 -2.03
N LEU A 100 5.55 0.63 -2.19
CA LEU A 100 4.94 1.57 -1.27
C LEU A 100 3.78 0.87 -0.57
N ILE A 101 3.75 0.94 0.77
CA ILE A 101 2.70 0.40 1.63
C ILE A 101 2.03 1.58 2.34
N LEU A 102 0.72 1.73 2.20
CA LEU A 102 -0.06 2.72 2.95
C LEU A 102 -0.95 1.98 3.95
N THR A 103 -0.81 2.24 5.25
CA THR A 103 -1.61 1.60 6.31
C THR A 103 -1.69 2.44 7.58
N ASP A 104 -2.79 2.34 8.32
CA ASP A 104 -2.93 2.93 9.66
C ASP A 104 -2.38 2.00 10.76
N GLY A 105 -1.78 0.86 10.38
CA GLY A 105 -1.18 -0.10 11.30
C GLY A 105 -2.20 -0.86 12.17
N ARG A 106 -3.51 -0.72 11.94
CA ARG A 106 -4.56 -1.34 12.78
C ARG A 106 -4.78 -2.83 12.48
N LEU A 107 -3.70 -3.59 12.54
CA LEU A 107 -3.72 -5.05 12.54
C LEU A 107 -4.09 -5.55 13.94
N LYS A 108 -4.89 -6.62 14.06
CA LYS A 108 -5.15 -7.25 15.37
C LYS A 108 -3.85 -7.78 15.98
N ASP A 109 -3.11 -8.55 15.18
CA ASP A 109 -1.82 -9.16 15.51
C ASP A 109 -0.80 -8.86 14.41
N LEU A 110 0.49 -8.80 14.78
CA LEU A 110 1.57 -8.69 13.81
C LEU A 110 1.87 -10.08 13.24
N PRO A 111 1.69 -10.31 11.94
CA PRO A 111 2.06 -11.59 11.34
C PRO A 111 3.58 -11.76 11.31
N ALA A 112 4.04 -13.01 11.25
CA ALA A 112 5.41 -13.29 10.82
C ALA A 112 5.55 -12.86 9.36
N LEU A 113 6.41 -11.86 9.11
CA LEU A 113 6.65 -11.29 7.80
C LEU A 113 8.11 -11.44 7.41
N GLN A 114 8.35 -11.46 6.11
CA GLN A 114 9.68 -11.37 5.53
C GLN A 114 9.76 -10.08 4.71
N PRO A 115 10.95 -9.48 4.59
CA PRO A 115 11.19 -8.38 3.67
C PRO A 115 10.75 -8.72 2.25
N LEU A 116 10.23 -7.74 1.51
CA LEU A 116 9.70 -7.94 0.16
C LEU A 116 10.78 -8.11 -0.92
N GLY A 117 12.07 -8.12 -0.53
CA GLY A 117 13.20 -8.32 -1.43
C GLY A 117 13.50 -7.11 -2.34
N CYS A 118 12.96 -5.94 -2.03
CA CYS A 118 13.20 -4.69 -2.75
C CYS A 118 12.97 -3.47 -1.86
N THR A 119 13.40 -2.29 -2.32
CA THR A 119 13.19 -1.02 -1.60
C THR A 119 11.72 -0.84 -1.27
N THR A 120 11.42 -0.77 0.03
CA THR A 120 10.05 -0.69 0.54
C THR A 120 9.91 0.54 1.41
N LEU A 121 8.92 1.37 1.12
CA LEU A 121 8.50 2.50 1.94
C LEU A 121 7.12 2.19 2.55
N LEU A 122 7.02 2.28 3.86
CA LEU A 122 5.77 2.23 4.60
C LEU A 122 5.38 3.65 5.01
N VAL A 123 4.25 4.11 4.47
CA VAL A 123 3.60 5.36 4.86
C VAL A 123 2.52 5.06 5.89
N ASP A 124 2.77 5.53 7.10
CA ASP A 124 1.81 5.46 8.21
C ASP A 124 0.75 6.54 8.03
N ILE A 125 -0.50 6.11 7.82
CA ILE A 125 -1.66 6.98 7.71
C ILE A 125 -2.49 7.00 9.00
N GLU A 126 -1.95 6.47 10.11
CA GLU A 126 -2.57 6.55 11.43
C GLU A 126 -2.83 8.03 11.78
N SER A 127 -4.10 8.34 12.04
CA SER A 127 -4.55 9.67 12.42
C SER A 127 -5.42 9.60 13.67
N GLY A 128 -5.28 10.62 14.51
CA GLY A 128 -5.99 10.74 15.78
C GLY A 128 -5.05 10.96 16.97
N PRO A 129 -5.62 11.30 18.13
CA PRO A 129 -4.84 11.70 19.32
C PRO A 129 -4.06 10.54 19.95
N ILE A 130 -4.46 9.30 19.71
CA ILE A 130 -3.80 8.10 20.23
C ILE A 130 -3.21 7.33 19.06
N ARG A 131 -1.88 7.25 19.02
CA ARG A 131 -1.12 6.46 18.05
C ARG A 131 -0.78 5.10 18.65
N LEU A 132 -1.13 4.03 17.97
CA LEU A 132 -0.81 2.66 18.36
C LEU A 132 0.62 2.28 17.98
N GLY A 133 1.23 2.96 17.01
CA GLY A 133 2.63 2.77 16.62
C GLY A 133 2.94 1.43 15.91
N ARG A 134 1.90 0.66 15.57
CA ARG A 134 2.02 -0.64 14.92
C ARG A 134 2.55 -0.56 13.48
N ALA A 135 2.27 0.55 12.78
CA ALA A 135 2.82 0.81 11.45
C ALA A 135 4.36 0.85 11.47
N ARG A 136 4.97 1.41 12.51
CA ARG A 136 6.43 1.42 12.69
C ARG A 136 6.97 0.02 12.95
N GLN A 137 6.31 -0.77 13.79
CA GLN A 137 6.69 -2.18 14.02
C GLN A 137 6.62 -3.00 12.73
N LEU A 138 5.57 -2.79 11.93
CA LEU A 138 5.41 -3.42 10.63
C LEU A 138 6.54 -3.03 9.66
N ALA A 139 6.94 -1.75 9.64
CA ALA A 139 8.06 -1.29 8.83
C ALA A 139 9.37 -1.99 9.24
N THR A 140 9.63 -2.14 10.55
CA THR A 140 10.79 -2.88 11.05
C THR A 140 10.79 -4.34 10.61
N LEU A 141 9.66 -5.04 10.71
CA LEU A 141 9.56 -6.45 10.28
C LEU A 141 9.76 -6.64 8.77
N LEU A 142 9.42 -5.63 7.98
CA LEU A 142 9.55 -5.64 6.52
C LEU A 142 10.89 -5.07 6.03
N GLU A 143 11.76 -4.63 6.95
CA GLU A 143 12.97 -3.84 6.62
C GLU A 143 12.65 -2.64 5.71
N ALA A 144 11.49 -2.03 5.94
CA ALA A 144 11.00 -0.91 5.16
C ALA A 144 11.42 0.43 5.78
N GLU A 145 11.67 1.41 4.92
CA GLU A 145 11.70 2.81 5.33
C GLU A 145 10.33 3.19 5.91
N TYR A 146 10.33 3.96 6.99
CA TYR A 146 9.12 4.39 7.67
C TYR A 146 8.93 5.89 7.51
N GLN A 147 7.76 6.30 7.06
CA GLN A 147 7.36 7.70 6.98
C GLN A 147 5.96 7.86 7.56
N ALA A 148 5.79 8.75 8.54
CA ALA A 148 4.45 9.19 8.92
C ALA A 148 3.92 10.17 7.88
N LEU A 149 2.65 10.01 7.49
CA LEU A 149 2.00 11.02 6.67
C LEU A 149 1.82 12.27 7.54
N ALA A 150 2.54 13.34 7.18
CA ALA A 150 2.52 14.61 7.89
C ALA A 150 1.09 15.14 8.00
N ASP A 151 0.82 15.88 9.08
CA ASP A 151 -0.52 16.39 9.35
C ASP A 151 -0.94 17.52 8.40
#